data_AF-A0A530QKC8-F1
#
_entry.id   AF-A0A530QKC8-F1
#
_cell.length_a   1.000
_cell.length_b   1.000
_cell.length_c   1.000
_cell.angle_alpha   90.00
_cell.angle_beta   90.00
_cell.angle_gamma   90.00
#
_symmetry.space_group_name_H-M   'P 1'
#
loop_
_entity.id
_entity.type
_entity.pdbx_description
1 polymer ?
#
loop_
_entity_poly.entity_id
_entity_poly.type
_entity_poly.pdbx_seq_one_letter_code
_entity_poly.pdbx_strand_id
1 'polypeptide(L)' 'LVRSGLEDVMRSTWARIANLLEEQPELNDYRTAAYVASIGQIAGAYEAIGI' A
#
# COMPACT_ATOMS: atom_id res chain seq x y z
N LEU A 1 6.14 -23.24 -0.11
CA LEU A 1 5.09 -22.43 0.55
C LEU A 1 5.63 -21.10 1.11
N VAL A 2 6.79 -21.05 1.77
CA VAL A 2 7.36 -19.78 2.27
C VAL A 2 7.74 -18.81 1.14
N ARG A 3 8.37 -19.31 0.06
CA ARG A 3 8.78 -18.47 -1.08
C ARG A 3 7.59 -17.89 -1.85
N SER A 4 6.55 -18.69 -2.07
CA SER A 4 5.35 -18.26 -2.81
C SER A 4 4.58 -17.19 -2.02
N GLY A 5 4.43 -17.35 -0.70
CA GLY A 5 3.74 -16.35 0.12
C GLY A 5 4.45 -15.00 0.16
N LEU A 6 5.79 -14.99 0.22
CA LEU A 6 6.56 -13.74 0.14
C LEU A 6 6.42 -13.06 -1.22
N GLU A 7 6.49 -13.83 -2.31
CA GLU A 7 6.36 -13.28 -3.66
C GLU A 7 4.99 -12.65 -3.88
N ASP A 8 3.91 -13.32 -3.44
CA ASP A 8 2.55 -12.80 -3.58
C ASP A 8 2.37 -11.50 -2.80
N VAL A 9 2.85 -11.44 -1.55
CA VAL A 9 2.79 -10.22 -0.71
C VAL A 9 3.58 -9.08 -1.34
N MET A 10 4.79 -9.36 -1.85
CA MET A 10 5.62 -8.34 -2.48
C MET A 10 4.96 -7.82 -3.76
N ARG A 11 4.40 -8.71 -4.59
CA ARG A 11 3.71 -8.36 -5.83
C ARG A 11 2.46 -7.52 -5.58
N SER A 12 1.63 -7.90 -4.61
CA SER A 12 0.43 -7.13 -4.27
C SER A 12 0.77 -5.77 -3.68
N THR A 13 1.80 -5.70 -2.83
CA THR A 13 2.25 -4.44 -2.23
C THR A 13 2.78 -3.49 -3.30
N TRP A 14 3.60 -4.01 -4.22
CA TRP A 14 4.11 -3.23 -5.34
C TRP A 14 2.98 -2.68 -6.21
N ALA A 15 2.03 -3.52 -6.62
CA ALA A 15 0.90 -3.10 -7.44
C ALA A 15 0.10 -1.97 -6.78
N ARG A 16 -0.14 -2.07 -5.47
CA ARG A 16 -0.86 -1.03 -4.71
C ARG A 16 -0.11 0.31 -4.72
N ILE A 17 1.20 0.30 -4.47
CA ILE A 17 2.00 1.52 -4.43
C ILE A 17 2.12 2.13 -5.83
N ALA A 18 2.32 1.30 -6.86
CA ALA A 18 2.43 1.75 -8.24
C ALA A 18 1.13 2.39 -8.74
N ASN A 19 0.00 1.70 -8.56
CA ASN A 19 -1.32 2.24 -8.94
C ASN A 19 -1.60 3.55 -8.21
N LEU A 20 -1.26 3.66 -6.92
CA LEU A 20 -1.47 4.88 -6.15
C LEU A 20 -0.68 6.06 -6.74
N LEU A 21 0.57 5.86 -7.14
CA LEU A 21 1.38 6.91 -7.75
C LEU A 21 0.89 7.27 -9.17
N GLU A 22 0.39 6.29 -9.93
CA GLU A 22 -0.22 6.52 -11.24
C GLU A 22 -1.53 7.32 -11.13
N GLU A 23 -2.34 7.03 -10.11
CA GLU A 23 -3.61 7.72 -9.82
C GLU A 23 -3.42 9.10 -9.21
N GLN A 24 -2.37 9.28 -8.39
CA GLN A 24 -2.05 10.50 -7.65
C GLN A 24 -0.61 10.95 -7.95
N PRO A 25 -0.34 11.50 -9.14
CA PRO A 25 1.00 11.93 -9.53
C PRO A 25 1.58 13.03 -8.62
N GLU A 26 0.73 13.75 -7.87
CA GLU A 26 1.14 14.72 -6.84
C GLU A 26 1.92 14.10 -5.67
N LEU A 27 1.90 12.78 -5.51
CA LEU A 27 2.72 12.08 -4.52
C LEU A 27 4.21 12.07 -4.91
N ASN A 28 4.54 12.38 -6.17
CA ASN A 28 5.87 12.55 -6.77
C ASN A 28 6.79 11.32 -6.77
N ASP A 29 6.79 10.50 -5.72
CA ASP A 29 7.72 9.40 -5.54
C ASP A 29 7.10 8.18 -4.84
N TYR A 30 7.70 7.02 -5.08
CA TYR A 30 7.24 5.74 -4.55
C TYR A 30 7.37 5.63 -3.02
N ARG A 31 8.29 6.36 -2.39
CA ARG A 31 8.44 6.35 -0.92
C ARG A 31 7.23 7.04 -0.30
N THR A 32 6.86 8.21 -0.81
CA THR A 32 5.68 8.95 -0.38
C THR A 32 4.41 8.15 -0.65
N ALA A 33 4.26 7.55 -1.83
CA ALA A 33 3.15 6.64 -2.13
C ALA A 33 3.08 5.44 -1.17
N ALA A 34 4.22 4.84 -0.80
CA ALA A 34 4.26 3.75 0.16
C ALA A 34 3.79 4.17 1.57
N TYR A 35 4.17 5.37 2.01
CA TYR A 35 3.67 5.93 3.28
C TYR A 35 2.16 6.15 3.24
N VAL A 36 1.64 6.76 2.17
CA VAL A 36 0.20 6.99 2.02
C VAL A 36 -0.58 5.68 2.00
N ALA A 37 -0.13 4.67 1.25
CA ALA A 37 -0.75 3.36 1.22
C ALA A 37 -0.77 2.69 2.62
N SER A 38 0.33 2.80 3.37
CA SER A 38 0.46 2.22 4.70
C SER A 38 -0.43 2.93 5.72
N ILE A 39 -0.44 4.26 5.70
CA ILE A 39 -1.29 5.08 6.57
C ILE A 39 -2.77 4.79 6.27
N GLY A 40 -3.16 4.71 5.00
CA GLY A 40 -4.53 4.37 4.61
C GLY A 40 -4.96 2.98 5.09
N GLN A 41 -4.06 2.00 5.05
CA GLN A 41 -4.32 0.67 5.61
C GLN A 41 -4.55 0.73 7.13
N ILE A 42 -3.73 1.50 7.86
CA ILE A 42 -3.87 1.66 9.31
C ILE A 42 -5.16 2.43 9.63
N ALA A 43 -5.44 3.52 8.93
CA ALA A 43 -6.65 4.31 9.10
C ALA A 43 -7.92 3.48 8.90
N GLY A 44 -7.97 2.67 7.84
CA GLY A 44 -9.11 1.76 7.62
C GLY A 44 -9.25 0.70 8.72
N ALA A 45 -8.15 0.27 9.33
CA ALA A 45 -8.21 -0.64 10.47
C ALA A 45 -8.77 0.04 11.73
N TYR A 46 -8.43 1.32 11.97
CA TYR A 46 -9.03 2.12 13.04
C TYR A 46 -10.52 2.39 12.79
N GLU A 47 -10.89 2.77 11.56
CA GLU A 47 -12.28 3.00 11.16
C GLU A 47 -13.13 1.73 11.36
N ALA A 48 -12.58 0.55 11.01
CA ALA A 48 -13.26 -0.73 11.19
C ALA A 48 -13.53 -1.10 12.65
N ILE A 49 -12.74 -0.57 13.60
CA ILE A 49 -12.95 -0.74 15.06
C ILE A 49 -13.73 0.44 15.69
N GLY A 50 -14.19 1.39 14.88
CA GLY A 50 -15.04 2.50 15.30
C GLY A 50 -14.29 3.67 15.95
N ILE A 51 -12.99 3.84 15.63
CA ILE A 51 -12.14 4.96 16.07
C ILE A 51 -11.77 5.80 14.85
#